data_AF-A0A534JHM4-F1
#
_entry.id   AF-A0A534JHM4-F1
#
_cell.length_a   1.000
_cell.length_b   1.000
_cell.length_c   1.000
_cell.angle_alpha   90.00
_cell.angle_beta   90.00
_cell.angle_gamma   90.00
#
_symmetry.space_group_name_H-M   'P 1'
#
loop_
_entity.id
_entity.type
_entity.pdbx_description
1 polymer ?
#
loop_
_entity_poly.entity_id
_entity_poly.type
_entity_poly.pdbx_seq_one_letter_code
_entity_poly.pdbx_strand_id
1 'polypeptide(L)'
;MPTLSLAKMTMHAAATVQREGVDAFTRFIEPKFAKGRSRLDASFVNDLHVARAFKVAKRWKGPSHPKLEPLLVLLQQTGVPGKKVIVFAELRDTVDFLVDLLTRSGLRAERFVGQGSREGRKGMTQRQQQSLLQRFSAGEFPILCATSIAEEGLDIPQVDLVVFFEPVASDIRSIQRSGRTGRDAAGRVVVMTTNRSLDERYLWSGIKRERRMKRLVNKLASEAMQKSLAAPTDSTAG
;
A
#
# COMPACT_ATOMS: atom_id res chain seq x y z
N MET A 1 4.71 1.10 -30.11
CA MET A 1 5.10 0.49 -28.82
C MET A 1 5.76 1.44 -27.81
N PRO A 2 6.63 2.42 -28.15
CA PRO A 2 7.29 3.27 -27.14
C PRO A 2 6.34 4.24 -26.40
N THR A 3 5.18 4.55 -26.95
CA THR A 3 4.19 5.49 -26.39
C THR A 3 3.53 5.01 -25.10
N LEU A 4 3.20 3.72 -24.97
CA LEU A 4 2.56 3.19 -23.75
C LEU A 4 3.52 3.15 -22.56
N SER A 5 4.77 2.75 -22.78
CA SER A 5 5.79 2.73 -21.71
C SER A 5 6.12 4.15 -21.24
N LEU A 6 6.21 5.10 -22.19
CA LEU A 6 6.42 6.51 -21.85
C LEU A 6 5.23 7.07 -21.08
N ALA A 7 4.00 6.82 -21.52
CA ALA A 7 2.80 7.23 -20.81
C ALA A 7 2.73 6.67 -19.39
N LYS A 8 3.05 5.38 -19.21
CA LYS A 8 3.13 4.76 -17.87
C LYS A 8 4.16 5.44 -16.99
N MET A 9 5.34 5.75 -17.52
CA MET A 9 6.41 6.44 -16.78
C MET A 9 5.96 7.84 -16.34
N THR A 10 5.29 8.58 -17.23
CA THR A 10 4.74 9.91 -16.92
C THR A 10 3.62 9.84 -15.90
N MET A 11 2.70 8.88 -16.03
CA MET A 11 1.63 8.66 -15.06
C MET A 11 2.19 8.29 -13.68
N HIS A 12 3.22 7.44 -13.64
CA HIS A 12 3.89 7.09 -12.39
C HIS A 12 4.52 8.33 -11.75
N ALA A 13 5.31 9.10 -12.48
CA ALA A 13 5.90 10.34 -11.98
C ALA A 13 4.85 11.33 -11.43
N ALA A 14 3.73 11.49 -12.15
CA ALA A 14 2.63 12.32 -11.69
C ALA A 14 1.97 11.78 -10.40
N ALA A 15 1.78 10.46 -10.30
CA ALA A 15 1.24 9.83 -9.10
C ALA A 15 2.18 10.02 -7.90
N THR A 16 3.48 9.82 -8.08
CA THR A 16 4.48 9.95 -7.01
C THR A 16 4.46 11.35 -6.40
N VAL A 17 4.47 12.41 -7.22
CA VAL A 17 4.44 13.78 -6.69
C VAL A 17 3.11 14.13 -6.01
N GLN A 18 1.99 13.61 -6.52
CA GLN A 18 0.65 13.91 -5.98
C GLN A 18 0.32 13.15 -4.69
N ARG A 19 0.88 11.94 -4.51
CA ARG A 19 0.46 11.01 -3.44
C ARG A 19 1.56 10.71 -2.42
N GLU A 20 2.82 10.87 -2.80
CA GLU A 20 3.98 10.48 -1.98
C GLU A 20 4.88 11.68 -1.66
N GLY A 21 5.00 12.63 -2.59
CA GLY A 21 5.71 13.89 -2.41
C GLY A 21 6.85 14.16 -3.36
N VAL A 22 7.49 15.31 -3.14
CA VAL A 22 8.60 15.81 -3.95
C VAL A 22 9.84 14.91 -3.85
N ASP A 23 10.11 14.34 -2.68
CA ASP A 23 11.27 13.47 -2.47
C ASP A 23 11.14 12.15 -3.23
N ALA A 24 9.96 11.53 -3.15
CA ALA A 24 9.67 10.30 -3.88
C ALA A 24 9.73 10.55 -5.40
N PHE A 25 9.19 11.67 -5.86
CA PHE A 25 9.27 12.08 -7.27
C PHE A 25 10.73 12.27 -7.72
N THR A 26 11.54 12.96 -6.90
CA THR A 26 12.96 13.19 -7.19
C THR A 26 13.72 11.87 -7.24
N ARG A 27 13.49 10.97 -6.27
CA ARG A 27 14.07 9.62 -6.23
C ARG A 27 13.75 8.81 -7.49
N PHE A 28 12.52 8.89 -8.00
CA PHE A 28 12.12 8.16 -9.21
C PHE A 28 12.77 8.71 -10.48
N ILE A 29 12.86 10.05 -10.58
CA ILE A 29 13.29 10.73 -11.81
C ILE A 29 14.80 10.89 -11.90
N GLU A 30 15.48 11.23 -10.81
CA GLU A 30 16.90 11.60 -10.82
C GLU A 30 17.81 10.55 -11.49
N PRO A 31 17.67 9.24 -11.23
CA PRO A 31 18.49 8.22 -11.90
C PRO A 31 18.33 8.21 -13.43
N LYS A 32 17.17 8.65 -13.95
CA LYS A 32 16.89 8.68 -15.39
C LYS A 32 17.62 9.81 -16.12
N PHE A 33 18.21 10.76 -15.38
CA PHE A 33 19.09 11.79 -15.94
C PHE A 33 20.55 11.31 -16.12
N ALA A 34 20.89 10.09 -15.70
CA ALA A 34 22.25 9.55 -15.78
C ALA A 34 22.78 9.45 -17.23
N LYS A 35 24.11 9.53 -17.38
CA LYS A 35 24.78 9.24 -18.66
C LYS A 35 24.58 7.77 -19.02
N GLY A 36 24.37 7.47 -20.31
CA GLY A 36 24.10 6.11 -20.78
C GLY A 36 22.66 5.61 -20.53
N ARG A 37 21.73 6.51 -20.17
CA ARG A 37 20.30 6.20 -20.02
C ARG A 37 19.68 5.59 -21.27
N SER A 38 18.60 4.82 -21.07
CA SER A 38 17.86 4.19 -22.16
C SER A 38 17.22 5.22 -23.10
N ARG A 39 16.86 4.81 -24.32
CA ARG A 39 16.09 5.67 -25.25
C ARG A 39 14.75 6.12 -24.65
N LEU A 40 14.12 5.26 -23.84
CA LEU A 40 12.87 5.57 -23.15
C LEU A 40 13.09 6.67 -22.10
N ASP A 41 14.09 6.51 -21.24
CA ASP A 41 14.44 7.51 -20.23
C ASP A 41 14.83 8.83 -20.87
N ALA A 42 15.60 8.79 -21.97
CA ALA A 42 15.95 9.99 -22.74
C ALA A 42 14.70 10.71 -23.27
N SER A 43 13.74 9.98 -23.82
CA SER A 43 12.46 10.57 -24.28
C SER A 43 11.65 11.15 -23.13
N PHE A 44 11.68 10.51 -21.96
CA PHE A 44 10.93 10.94 -20.78
C PHE A 44 11.50 12.22 -20.16
N VAL A 45 12.80 12.24 -19.87
CA VAL A 45 13.43 13.37 -19.17
C VAL A 45 13.69 14.59 -20.06
N ASN A 46 13.70 14.41 -21.38
CA ASN A 46 13.78 15.52 -22.34
C ASN A 46 12.42 16.18 -22.60
N ASP A 47 11.31 15.61 -22.13
CA ASP A 47 10.02 16.29 -22.16
C ASP A 47 10.08 17.59 -21.34
N LEU A 48 9.55 18.68 -21.91
CA LEU A 48 9.64 20.01 -21.32
C LEU A 48 8.95 20.09 -19.95
N HIS A 49 7.82 19.41 -19.77
CA HIS A 49 7.08 19.42 -18.52
C HIS A 49 7.79 18.60 -17.45
N VAL A 50 8.33 17.43 -17.83
CA VAL A 50 9.11 16.58 -16.92
C VAL A 50 10.38 17.30 -16.46
N ALA A 51 11.15 17.88 -17.38
CA ALA A 51 12.37 18.62 -17.06
C ALA A 51 12.09 19.83 -16.15
N ARG A 52 11.02 20.59 -16.44
CA ARG A 52 10.59 21.71 -15.59
C ARG A 52 10.15 21.24 -14.21
N ALA A 53 9.32 20.21 -14.12
CA ALA A 53 8.88 19.65 -12.85
C ALA A 53 10.05 19.16 -12.00
N PHE A 54 11.03 18.48 -12.60
CA PHE A 54 12.25 18.05 -11.91
C PHE A 54 13.07 19.24 -11.40
N LYS A 55 13.23 20.30 -12.20
CA LYS A 55 13.93 21.52 -11.77
C LYS A 55 13.25 22.22 -10.60
N VAL A 56 11.91 22.26 -10.59
CA VAL A 56 11.13 22.81 -9.47
C VAL A 56 11.29 21.93 -8.23
N ALA A 57 11.17 20.60 -8.37
CA ALA A 57 11.34 19.64 -7.29
C ALA A 57 12.71 19.75 -6.61
N LYS A 58 13.81 19.84 -7.38
CA LYS A 58 15.17 20.00 -6.83
C LYS A 58 15.39 21.31 -6.06
N ARG A 59 14.54 22.32 -6.27
CA ARG A 59 14.60 23.62 -5.58
C ARG A 59 13.60 23.73 -4.43
N TRP A 60 12.75 22.73 -4.25
CA TRP A 60 11.76 22.71 -3.18
C TRP A 60 12.45 22.60 -1.83
N LYS A 61 12.06 23.48 -0.90
CA LYS A 61 12.58 23.51 0.48
C LYS A 61 11.51 23.22 1.53
N GLY A 62 10.26 23.02 1.10
CA GLY A 62 9.13 22.74 1.98
C GLY A 62 9.05 21.26 2.35
N PRO A 63 8.02 20.87 3.13
CA PRO A 63 7.74 19.47 3.39
C PRO A 63 7.47 18.73 2.08
N SER A 64 7.98 17.51 1.95
CA SER A 64 7.85 16.71 0.74
C SER A 64 6.40 16.31 0.46
N HIS A 65 5.66 15.88 1.50
CA HIS A 65 4.23 15.58 1.40
C HIS A 65 3.57 15.65 2.79
N PRO A 66 2.32 16.14 2.89
CA PRO A 66 1.62 16.31 4.17
C PRO A 66 1.35 15.00 4.95
N LYS A 67 1.40 13.84 4.28
CA LYS A 67 1.21 12.52 4.94
C LYS A 67 2.45 11.99 5.66
N LEU A 68 3.66 12.46 5.32
CA LEU A 68 4.90 11.87 5.85
C LEU A 68 5.07 12.14 7.34
N GLU A 69 4.87 13.40 7.75
CA GLU A 69 5.02 13.78 9.17
C GLU A 69 4.01 13.04 10.07
N PRO A 70 2.68 13.03 9.77
CA PRO A 70 1.72 12.24 10.55
C PRO A 70 2.03 10.74 10.57
N LEU A 71 2.56 10.18 9.48
CA LEU A 71 2.99 8.78 9.43
C LEU A 71 4.15 8.53 10.41
N LEU A 72 5.18 9.37 10.38
CA LEU A 72 6.33 9.26 11.28
C LEU A 72 5.90 9.36 12.74
N VAL A 73 5.08 10.36 13.08
CA VAL A 73 4.54 10.54 14.43
C VAL A 73 3.75 9.30 14.87
N LEU A 74 2.85 8.79 14.01
CA LEU A 74 2.06 7.59 14.31
C LEU A 74 2.97 6.37 14.57
N LEU A 75 4.00 6.16 13.75
CA LEU A 75 4.90 5.02 13.85
C LEU A 75 5.87 5.13 15.02
N GLN A 76 6.32 6.33 15.39
CA GLN A 76 7.14 6.57 16.58
C GLN A 76 6.34 6.31 17.86
N GLN A 77 5.08 6.76 17.93
CA GLN A 77 4.18 6.46 19.06
C GLN A 77 3.84 4.97 19.18
N THR A 78 3.79 4.28 18.04
CA THR A 78 3.52 2.83 18.00
C THR A 78 4.81 2.01 18.19
N GLY A 79 5.98 2.59 17.97
CA GLY A 79 7.31 1.95 18.05
C GLY A 79 7.80 1.64 19.47
N VAL A 80 6.90 1.59 20.46
CA VAL A 80 7.21 1.00 21.76
C VAL A 80 7.65 -0.46 21.59
N PRO A 81 8.63 -0.94 22.38
CA PRO A 81 9.12 -2.31 22.28
C PRO A 81 7.98 -3.34 22.28
N GLY A 82 8.02 -4.26 21.31
CA GLY A 82 7.06 -5.37 21.21
C GLY A 82 5.87 -5.15 20.27
N LYS A 83 5.62 -3.93 19.78
CA LYS A 83 4.55 -3.70 18.78
C LYS A 83 5.04 -3.93 17.35
N LYS A 84 4.18 -4.56 16.55
CA LYS A 84 4.41 -4.85 15.13
C LYS A 84 3.46 -4.04 14.26
N VAL A 85 3.99 -3.50 13.17
CA VAL A 85 3.25 -2.64 12.24
C VAL A 85 3.48 -3.10 10.81
N ILE A 86 2.42 -3.09 10.00
CA ILE A 86 2.53 -3.22 8.55
C ILE A 86 2.07 -1.92 7.90
N VAL A 87 2.90 -1.37 7.01
CA VAL A 87 2.59 -0.20 6.19
C VAL A 87 2.42 -0.65 4.75
N PHE A 88 1.19 -0.59 4.23
CA PHE A 88 0.87 -0.91 2.85
C PHE A 88 0.96 0.31 1.95
N ALA A 89 1.54 0.12 0.77
CA ALA A 89 1.54 1.10 -0.32
C ALA A 89 1.19 0.40 -1.65
N GLU A 90 0.71 1.12 -2.65
CA GLU A 90 0.29 0.46 -3.91
C GLU A 90 1.49 0.00 -4.75
N LEU A 91 2.59 0.75 -4.71
CA LEU A 91 3.73 0.58 -5.61
C LEU A 91 5.00 0.20 -4.85
N ARG A 92 5.87 -0.57 -5.52
CA ARG A 92 7.16 -1.01 -4.93
C ARG A 92 8.10 0.15 -4.67
N ASP A 93 8.09 1.14 -5.56
CA ASP A 93 8.89 2.36 -5.44
C ASP A 93 8.51 3.12 -4.16
N THR A 94 7.22 3.18 -3.84
CA THR A 94 6.70 3.76 -2.60
C THR A 94 7.16 2.95 -1.39
N VAL A 95 7.12 1.62 -1.45
CA VAL A 95 7.64 0.75 -0.37
C VAL A 95 9.12 1.02 -0.13
N ASP A 96 9.94 1.02 -1.19
CA ASP A 96 11.38 1.27 -1.08
C ASP A 96 11.65 2.71 -0.54
N PHE A 97 10.85 3.69 -0.97
CA PHE A 97 10.91 5.07 -0.45
C PHE A 97 10.57 5.15 1.04
N LEU A 98 9.50 4.49 1.48
CA LEU A 98 9.07 4.48 2.87
C LEU A 98 10.11 3.81 3.76
N VAL A 99 10.69 2.67 3.36
CA VAL A 99 11.77 2.02 4.12
C VAL A 99 12.95 2.96 4.33
N ASP A 100 13.39 3.65 3.28
CA ASP A 100 14.49 4.62 3.37
C ASP A 100 14.15 5.82 4.26
N LEU A 101 12.92 6.33 4.19
CA LEU A 101 12.43 7.43 5.01
C LEU A 101 12.41 7.04 6.49
N LEU A 102 11.84 5.87 6.80
CA LEU A 102 11.73 5.36 8.17
C LEU A 102 13.11 5.08 8.77
N THR A 103 14.00 4.44 8.01
CA THR A 103 15.37 4.15 8.44
C THR A 103 16.15 5.41 8.75
N ARG A 104 16.05 6.44 7.88
CA ARG A 104 16.67 7.76 8.13
C ARG A 104 16.09 8.48 9.35
N SER A 105 14.86 8.15 9.72
CA SER A 105 14.18 8.70 10.89
C SER A 105 14.42 7.86 12.17
N GLY A 106 15.35 6.89 12.11
CA GLY A 106 15.71 6.04 13.25
C GLY A 106 14.76 4.86 13.49
N LEU A 107 13.82 4.60 12.59
CA LEU A 107 12.87 3.49 12.69
C LEU A 107 13.37 2.28 11.88
N ARG A 108 13.35 1.09 12.50
CA ARG A 108 13.76 -0.15 11.82
C ARG A 108 12.61 -0.68 10.98
N ALA A 109 12.75 -0.62 9.66
CA ALA A 109 11.74 -1.09 8.71
C ALA A 109 12.37 -1.96 7.61
N GLU A 110 11.63 -2.95 7.13
CA GLU A 110 12.05 -3.83 6.04
C GLU A 110 10.99 -3.89 4.94
N ARG A 111 11.43 -4.14 3.70
CA ARG A 111 10.55 -4.19 2.53
C ARG A 111 9.95 -5.58 2.32
N PHE A 112 8.70 -5.65 1.92
CA PHE A 112 8.01 -6.88 1.52
C PHE A 112 7.25 -6.68 0.20
N VAL A 113 7.71 -7.28 -0.89
CA VAL A 113 7.08 -7.14 -2.20
C VAL A 113 6.91 -8.50 -2.87
N GLY A 114 5.96 -8.61 -3.80
CA GLY A 114 5.69 -9.88 -4.50
C GLY A 114 6.83 -10.40 -5.38
N GLN A 115 6.70 -11.63 -5.86
CA GLN A 115 7.72 -12.36 -6.62
C GLN A 115 8.01 -11.85 -8.03
N GLY A 116 7.02 -11.30 -8.72
CA GLY A 116 7.18 -10.86 -10.11
C GLY A 116 8.32 -9.86 -10.26
N SER A 117 9.13 -9.95 -11.31
CA SER A 117 10.10 -8.90 -11.63
C SER A 117 9.45 -7.88 -12.56
N ARG A 118 9.55 -6.59 -12.25
CA ARG A 118 9.05 -5.50 -13.10
C ARG A 118 10.14 -4.45 -13.28
N GLU A 119 10.31 -3.99 -14.52
CA GLU A 119 11.11 -2.80 -14.86
C GLU A 119 12.54 -2.83 -14.28
N GLY A 120 13.21 -3.97 -14.41
CA GLY A 120 14.60 -4.13 -13.93
C GLY A 120 14.74 -4.30 -12.41
N ARG A 121 13.64 -4.32 -11.64
CA ARG A 121 13.66 -4.60 -10.20
C ARG A 121 13.16 -6.01 -9.92
N LYS A 122 14.04 -6.79 -9.29
CA LYS A 122 13.75 -8.16 -8.88
C LYS A 122 12.71 -8.14 -7.75
N GLY A 123 11.67 -8.96 -7.90
CA GLY A 123 10.76 -9.28 -6.80
C GLY A 123 11.48 -10.07 -5.70
N MET A 124 10.80 -10.35 -4.61
CA MET A 124 11.33 -11.24 -3.57
C MET A 124 10.97 -12.67 -3.91
N THR A 125 11.92 -13.61 -3.80
CA THR A 125 11.59 -15.04 -3.90
C THR A 125 10.74 -15.49 -2.71
N GLN A 126 9.97 -16.57 -2.88
CA GLN A 126 9.16 -17.14 -1.80
C GLN A 126 9.96 -17.45 -0.53
N ARG A 127 11.18 -17.99 -0.69
CA ARG A 127 12.09 -18.26 0.44
C ARG A 127 12.50 -16.98 1.18
N GLN A 128 12.77 -15.90 0.46
CA GLN A 128 13.10 -14.60 1.06
C GLN A 128 11.90 -14.02 1.81
N GLN A 129 10.69 -14.14 1.25
CA GLN A 129 9.46 -13.67 1.90
C GLN A 129 9.19 -14.44 3.20
N GLN A 130 9.30 -15.77 3.16
CA GLN A 130 9.10 -16.61 4.36
C GLN A 130 10.14 -16.31 5.44
N SER A 131 11.42 -16.19 5.07
CA SER A 131 12.48 -15.83 6.01
C SER A 131 12.25 -14.43 6.61
N LEU A 132 11.83 -13.45 5.80
CA LEU A 132 11.54 -12.11 6.30
C LEU A 132 10.35 -12.10 7.28
N LEU A 133 9.29 -12.86 6.98
CA LEU A 133 8.13 -12.98 7.87
C LEU A 133 8.48 -13.68 9.19
N GLN A 134 9.40 -14.65 9.18
CA GLN A 134 9.92 -15.27 10.41
C GLN A 134 10.67 -14.25 11.27
N ARG A 135 11.58 -13.48 10.67
CA ARG A 135 12.32 -12.39 11.36
C ARG A 135 11.38 -11.33 11.92
N PHE A 136 10.36 -10.94 11.14
CA PHE A 136 9.31 -10.01 11.57
C PHE A 136 8.52 -10.58 12.75
N SER A 137 8.15 -11.86 12.69
CA SER A 137 7.44 -12.55 13.78
C SER A 137 8.29 -12.66 15.05
N ALA A 138 9.60 -12.87 14.92
CA ALA A 138 10.55 -12.89 16.02
C ALA A 138 10.81 -11.49 16.64
N GLY A 139 10.30 -10.42 16.01
CA GLY A 139 10.48 -9.05 16.50
C GLY A 139 11.85 -8.44 16.20
N GLU A 140 12.59 -9.01 15.23
CA GLU A 140 13.88 -8.46 14.82
C GLU A 140 13.76 -7.02 14.31
N PHE A 141 12.62 -6.67 13.71
CA PHE A 141 12.26 -5.31 13.34
C PHE A 141 10.74 -5.11 13.51
N PRO A 142 10.29 -3.90 13.91
CA PRO A 142 8.89 -3.64 14.23
C PRO A 142 8.01 -3.27 13.02
N ILE A 143 8.59 -2.84 11.89
CA ILE A 143 7.82 -2.29 10.76
C ILE A 143 8.09 -3.06 9.47
N LEU A 144 7.02 -3.54 8.83
CA LEU A 144 7.07 -4.17 7.51
C LEU A 144 6.37 -3.25 6.49
N CYS A 145 7.09 -2.76 5.48
CA CYS A 145 6.50 -1.99 4.39
C CYS A 145 6.18 -2.89 3.21
N ALA A 146 4.92 -2.95 2.75
CA ALA A 146 4.47 -3.96 1.78
C ALA A 146 3.61 -3.42 0.63
N THR A 147 3.68 -4.04 -0.56
CA THR A 147 2.77 -3.68 -1.68
C THR A 147 1.43 -4.40 -1.65
N SER A 148 1.49 -5.69 -1.40
CA SER A 148 0.34 -6.56 -1.15
C SER A 148 0.90 -7.84 -0.59
N ILE A 149 0.16 -8.44 0.33
CA ILE A 149 0.52 -9.71 0.95
C ILE A 149 -0.46 -10.81 0.52
N ALA A 150 -1.63 -10.42 0.03
CA ALA A 150 -2.74 -11.33 -0.26
C ALA A 150 -2.56 -12.17 -1.53
N GLU A 151 -1.61 -11.83 -2.40
CA GLU A 151 -1.38 -12.58 -3.65
C GLU A 151 -0.76 -13.97 -3.43
N GLU A 152 -0.13 -14.23 -2.27
CA GLU A 152 0.78 -15.37 -2.11
C GLU A 152 0.35 -16.42 -1.07
N GLY A 153 -0.80 -16.23 -0.40
CA GLY A 153 -1.31 -17.20 0.59
C GLY A 153 -0.41 -17.41 1.81
N LEU A 154 0.46 -16.43 2.09
CA LEU A 154 1.40 -16.48 3.22
C LEU A 154 0.66 -16.20 4.55
N ASP A 155 1.05 -16.93 5.60
CA ASP A 155 0.54 -16.70 6.95
C ASP A 155 1.21 -15.46 7.55
N ILE A 156 0.40 -14.44 7.83
CA ILE A 156 0.89 -13.14 8.25
C ILE A 156 0.82 -13.06 9.76
N PRO A 157 1.96 -12.76 10.43
CA PRO A 157 1.96 -12.60 11.87
C PRO A 157 0.93 -11.58 12.31
N GLN A 158 0.32 -11.82 13.47
CA GLN A 158 -0.54 -10.82 14.10
C GLN A 158 0.24 -9.52 14.34
N VAL A 159 -0.40 -8.39 14.04
CA VAL A 159 0.18 -7.05 14.18
C VAL A 159 -0.76 -6.12 14.92
N ASP A 160 -0.20 -5.13 15.60
CA ASP A 160 -0.92 -4.16 16.43
C ASP A 160 -1.52 -3.03 15.59
N LEU A 161 -0.86 -2.68 14.48
CA LEU A 161 -1.25 -1.60 13.60
C LEU A 161 -1.05 -1.99 12.13
N VAL A 162 -2.06 -1.71 11.33
CA VAL A 162 -1.96 -1.71 9.87
C VAL A 162 -2.19 -0.29 9.38
N VAL A 163 -1.24 0.23 8.60
CA VAL A 163 -1.34 1.54 7.96
C VAL A 163 -1.43 1.35 6.45
N PHE A 164 -2.44 1.90 5.82
CA PHE A 164 -2.48 2.08 4.37
C PHE A 164 -1.96 3.48 4.06
N PHE A 165 -0.79 3.58 3.43
CA PHE A 165 -0.20 4.85 3.02
C PHE A 165 -1.04 5.56 1.96
N GLU A 166 -1.76 4.79 1.16
CA GLU A 166 -2.70 5.24 0.16
C GLU A 166 -4.00 4.44 0.29
N PRO A 167 -5.17 5.03 -0.02
CA PRO A 167 -6.43 4.33 0.08
C PRO A 167 -6.58 3.30 -1.05
N VAL A 168 -6.27 2.03 -0.74
CA VAL A 168 -6.47 0.91 -1.66
C VAL A 168 -7.81 0.24 -1.37
N ALA A 169 -8.74 0.38 -2.31
CA ALA A 169 -10.15 0.01 -2.10
C ALA A 169 -10.43 -1.51 -2.03
N SER A 170 -9.51 -2.35 -2.50
CA SER A 170 -9.62 -3.81 -2.47
C SER A 170 -8.98 -4.44 -1.23
N ASP A 171 -7.93 -3.82 -0.69
CA ASP A 171 -6.96 -4.51 0.18
C ASP A 171 -7.34 -4.43 1.67
N ILE A 172 -8.18 -3.47 2.05
CA ILE A 172 -8.76 -3.43 3.41
C ILE A 172 -9.54 -4.72 3.71
N ARG A 173 -10.18 -5.33 2.70
CA ARG A 173 -10.98 -6.55 2.88
C ARG A 173 -10.12 -7.82 2.98
N SER A 174 -8.94 -7.88 2.38
CA SER A 174 -8.06 -9.04 2.49
C SER A 174 -7.42 -9.10 3.89
N ILE A 175 -7.06 -7.93 4.45
CA ILE A 175 -6.50 -7.84 5.81
C ILE A 175 -7.56 -8.13 6.89
N GLN A 176 -8.80 -7.68 6.68
CA GLN A 176 -9.91 -8.05 7.57
C GLN A 176 -10.25 -9.55 7.49
N ARG A 177 -9.98 -10.23 6.36
CA ARG A 177 -10.21 -11.68 6.20
C ARG A 177 -9.15 -12.55 6.88
N SER A 178 -7.92 -12.06 7.04
CA SER A 178 -6.90 -12.72 7.88
C SER A 178 -7.09 -12.43 9.37
N GLY A 179 -8.21 -11.83 9.78
CA GLY A 179 -8.58 -11.50 11.15
C GLY A 179 -8.75 -12.73 12.05
N ARG A 180 -7.65 -13.41 12.37
CA ARG A 180 -7.41 -14.01 13.68
C ARG A 180 -6.82 -12.93 14.57
N THR A 181 -7.58 -11.89 14.92
CA THR A 181 -7.22 -10.96 16.01
C THR A 181 -7.87 -11.45 17.28
N GLY A 182 -7.24 -12.44 17.92
CA GLY A 182 -7.79 -13.25 19.01
C GLY A 182 -7.29 -12.91 20.42
N ARG A 183 -6.90 -11.65 20.70
CA ARG A 183 -6.68 -11.15 22.06
C ARG A 183 -7.35 -9.79 22.21
N ASP A 184 -7.81 -9.46 23.41
CA ASP A 184 -8.72 -8.38 23.83
C ASP A 184 -8.41 -6.92 23.40
N ALA A 185 -7.54 -6.68 22.43
CA ALA A 185 -7.41 -5.39 21.75
C ALA A 185 -7.47 -5.61 20.24
N ALA A 186 -8.54 -5.14 19.59
CA ALA A 186 -8.65 -5.15 18.14
C ALA A 186 -7.46 -4.40 17.52
N GLY A 187 -6.70 -5.06 16.64
CA GLY A 187 -5.62 -4.44 15.88
C GLY A 187 -6.14 -3.19 15.15
N ARG A 188 -5.41 -2.08 15.25
CA ARG A 188 -5.86 -0.79 14.71
C ARG A 188 -5.56 -0.73 13.21
N VAL A 189 -6.52 -0.27 12.41
CA VAL A 189 -6.31 0.02 10.98
C VAL A 189 -6.38 1.53 10.77
N VAL A 190 -5.37 2.09 10.12
CA VAL A 190 -5.31 3.50 9.73
C VAL A 190 -5.17 3.59 8.22
N VAL A 191 -5.96 4.46 7.59
CA VAL A 191 -5.81 4.79 6.18
C VAL A 191 -5.37 6.24 6.09
N MET A 192 -4.21 6.48 5.50
CA MET A 192 -3.67 7.80 5.26
C MET A 192 -4.34 8.41 4.04
N THR A 193 -4.71 9.68 4.12
CA THR A 193 -5.33 10.42 3.02
C THR A 193 -4.93 11.89 3.10
N THR A 194 -5.05 12.59 1.98
CA THR A 194 -4.80 14.03 1.89
C THR A 194 -6.09 14.71 1.46
N ASN A 195 -6.50 15.76 2.16
CA ASN A 195 -7.68 16.53 1.78
C ASN A 195 -7.50 17.15 0.40
N ARG A 196 -8.59 17.23 -0.36
CA ARG A 196 -8.65 17.77 -1.74
C ARG A 196 -7.70 17.07 -2.71
N SER A 197 -7.37 15.81 -2.45
CA SER A 197 -6.50 15.01 -3.31
C SER A 197 -7.25 13.86 -4.01
N LEU A 198 -6.56 13.16 -4.91
CA LEU A 198 -7.06 11.91 -5.48
C LEU A 198 -7.30 10.85 -4.41
N ASP A 199 -6.46 10.79 -3.37
CA ASP A 199 -6.60 9.83 -2.27
C ASP A 199 -7.96 9.97 -1.59
N GLU A 200 -8.38 11.20 -1.31
CA GLU A 200 -9.70 11.46 -0.71
C GLU A 200 -10.83 10.88 -1.59
N ARG A 201 -10.75 11.08 -2.91
CA ARG A 201 -11.75 10.54 -3.86
C ARG A 201 -11.75 9.00 -3.86
N TYR A 202 -10.57 8.38 -3.87
CA TYR A 202 -10.43 6.93 -3.83
C TYR A 202 -10.96 6.34 -2.52
N LEU A 203 -10.68 7.00 -1.39
CA LEU A 203 -11.21 6.63 -0.07
C LEU A 203 -12.74 6.65 -0.07
N TRP A 204 -13.35 7.75 -0.50
CA TRP A 204 -14.82 7.86 -0.55
C TRP A 204 -15.46 6.87 -1.52
N SER A 205 -14.83 6.62 -2.67
CA SER A 205 -15.26 5.58 -3.61
C SER A 205 -15.18 4.18 -3.01
N GLY A 206 -14.11 3.87 -2.27
CA GLY A 206 -13.95 2.64 -1.52
C GLY A 206 -15.04 2.44 -0.47
N ILE A 207 -15.26 3.44 0.39
CA ILE A 207 -16.29 3.42 1.44
C ILE A 207 -17.68 3.23 0.82
N LYS A 208 -18.00 3.94 -0.26
CA LYS A 208 -19.30 3.79 -0.96
C LYS A 208 -19.48 2.37 -1.50
N ARG A 209 -18.46 1.78 -2.13
CA ARG A 209 -18.49 0.40 -2.63
C ARG A 209 -18.66 -0.61 -1.50
N GLU A 210 -17.98 -0.42 -0.37
CA GLU A 210 -18.14 -1.28 0.80
C GLU A 210 -19.54 -1.23 1.39
N ARG A 211 -20.09 -0.03 1.59
CA ARG A 211 -21.47 0.15 2.06
C ARG A 211 -22.46 -0.53 1.11
N ARG A 212 -22.29 -0.38 -0.20
CA ARG A 212 -23.13 -1.06 -1.20
C ARG A 212 -23.04 -2.58 -1.09
N MET A 213 -21.83 -3.13 -0.97
CA MET A 213 -21.64 -4.57 -0.81
C MET A 213 -22.32 -5.10 0.45
N LYS A 214 -22.10 -4.46 1.61
CA LYS A 214 -22.73 -4.85 2.88
C LYS A 214 -24.25 -4.88 2.78
N ARG A 215 -24.86 -3.88 2.11
CA ARG A 215 -26.31 -3.86 1.85
C ARG A 215 -26.76 -5.04 0.98
N LEU A 216 -26.03 -5.36 -0.09
CA LEU A 216 -26.36 -6.48 -0.97
C LEU A 216 -26.24 -7.82 -0.26
N VAL A 217 -25.17 -8.04 0.52
CA VAL A 217 -24.98 -9.26 1.32
C VAL A 217 -26.11 -9.42 2.33
N ASN A 218 -26.47 -8.36 3.06
CA ASN A 218 -27.57 -8.42 4.03
C ASN A 218 -28.91 -8.70 3.35
N LYS A 219 -29.16 -8.11 2.19
CA LYS A 219 -30.37 -8.37 1.40
C LYS A 219 -30.45 -9.83 0.96
N LEU A 220 -29.39 -10.36 0.37
CA LEU A 220 -29.32 -11.77 -0.06
C LEU A 220 -29.46 -12.73 1.13
N ALA A 221 -28.82 -12.45 2.25
CA ALA A 221 -28.96 -13.25 3.47
C ALA A 221 -30.41 -13.24 3.98
N SER A 222 -31.06 -12.08 3.98
CA SER A 222 -32.48 -11.97 4.39
C SER A 222 -33.43 -12.71 3.45
N GLU A 223 -33.20 -12.65 2.13
CA GLU A 223 -34.01 -13.37 1.13
C GLU A 223 -33.79 -14.88 1.21
N ALA A 224 -32.55 -15.33 1.43
CA ALA A 224 -32.23 -16.75 1.64
C ALA A 224 -32.87 -17.29 2.93
N MET A 225 -32.84 -16.51 4.02
CA MET A 225 -33.48 -16.86 5.28
C MET A 225 -35.00 -16.94 5.13
N GLN A 226 -35.62 -15.99 4.43
CA GLN A 226 -37.06 -16.03 4.13
C GLN A 226 -37.45 -17.23 3.28
N LYS A 227 -36.66 -17.59 2.26
CA LYS A 227 -36.89 -18.81 1.46
C LYS A 227 -36.76 -20.09 2.27
N SER A 228 -35.81 -20.15 3.21
CA SER A 228 -35.65 -21.29 4.12
C SER A 228 -36.81 -21.43 5.11
N LEU A 229 -37.38 -20.32 5.57
CA LEU A 229 -38.56 -20.32 6.46
C LEU A 229 -39.86 -20.65 5.72
N ALA A 230 -39.92 -20.37 4.41
CA ALA A 230 -41.06 -20.68 3.55
C ALA A 230 -41.01 -22.08 2.92
N ALA A 231 -39.93 -22.83 3.11
CA ALA A 231 -39.84 -24.22 2.66
C ALA A 231 -40.69 -25.11 3.59
N PRO A 232 -41.64 -25.90 3.06
CA PRO A 232 -42.44 -26.78 3.90
C PRO A 232 -41.53 -27.81 4.58
N THR A 233 -41.71 -27.99 5.89
CA THR A 233 -41.11 -29.11 6.60
C THR A 233 -41.82 -30.38 6.15
N ASP A 234 -41.20 -31.14 5.24
CA ASP A 234 -41.64 -32.51 4.98
C ASP A 234 -41.33 -33.36 6.24
N SER A 235 -42.27 -33.33 7.19
CA SER A 235 -42.45 -34.39 8.15
C SER A 235 -43.35 -35.44 7.51
N THR A 236 -42.76 -36.40 6.80
CA THR A 236 -43.40 -37.70 6.59
C THR A 236 -42.69 -38.70 7.51
N ALA A 237 -43.23 -38.78 8.72
CA ALA A 237 -43.27 -40.04 9.43
C ALA A 237 -44.11 -41.01 8.59
N GLY A 238 -43.55 -42.19 8.32
CA GLY A 238 -44.18 -43.30 7.60
C GLY A 238 -43.27 -44.50 7.66
#